data_AF-A0A2D7PG49-F1
#
_entry.id   AF-A0A2D7PG49-F1
#
_cell.length_a   1.000
_cell.length_b   1.000
_cell.length_c   1.000
_cell.angle_alpha   90.00
_cell.angle_beta   90.00
_cell.angle_gamma   90.00
#
_symmetry.space_group_name_H-M   'P 1'
#
loop_
_entity.id
_entity.type
_entity.pdbx_description
1 polymer ?
#
loop_
_entity_poly.entity_id
_entity_poly.type
_entity_poly.pdbx_seq_one_letter_code
_entity_poly.pdbx_strand_id
1 'polypeptide(L)'
;MAYLNANIPPIYCQIRREYLYDLQEHHGEAEDVVVFGITSIAGRAILFHCMLENGACYWRLPISAFFQKSHDRAKVPDMSVHELELWNCFSYHPSVHCFDFLVG
;
A
#
# COMPACT_ATOMS: atom_id res chain seq x y z
N MET A 1 -20.81 -0.13 -4.51
CA MET A 1 -19.36 0.15 -4.68
C MET A 1 -18.65 0.56 -3.38
N ALA A 2 -19.25 0.34 -2.19
CA ALA A 2 -18.63 0.64 -0.89
C ALA A 2 -18.15 -0.61 -0.13
N TYR A 3 -18.34 -1.81 -0.69
CA TYR A 3 -17.99 -3.06 -0.01
C TYR A 3 -16.52 -3.43 -0.18
N LEU A 4 -15.96 -3.15 -1.36
CA LEU A 4 -14.61 -3.56 -1.72
C LEU A 4 -13.51 -2.81 -0.98
N ASN A 5 -13.76 -1.52 -0.74
CA ASN A 5 -12.78 -0.61 -0.20
C ASN A 5 -13.09 -0.35 1.27
N ALA A 6 -12.06 -0.40 2.11
CA ALA A 6 -12.16 0.01 3.50
C ALA A 6 -11.16 1.14 3.77
N ASN A 7 -11.60 2.13 4.53
CA ASN A 7 -10.72 3.18 5.02
C ASN A 7 -9.83 2.62 6.13
N ILE A 8 -8.56 2.98 6.11
CA ILE A 8 -7.62 2.68 7.18
C ILE A 8 -7.13 3.99 7.80
N PRO A 9 -6.62 3.98 9.05
CA PRO A 9 -5.88 5.11 9.58
C PRO A 9 -4.76 5.51 8.61
N PRO A 10 -4.46 6.81 8.48
CA PRO A 10 -3.42 7.26 7.56
C PRO A 10 -2.06 6.69 7.96
N ILE A 11 -1.42 5.97 7.04
CA ILE A 11 -0.08 5.40 7.23
C ILE A 11 0.89 6.19 6.34
N TYR A 12 1.85 6.87 6.96
CA TYR A 12 2.92 7.58 6.27
C TYR A 12 4.02 6.60 5.86
N CYS A 13 4.26 6.48 4.56
CA CYS A 13 5.27 5.57 4.01
C CYS A 13 5.88 6.15 2.72
N GLN A 14 6.81 5.41 2.13
CA GLN A 14 7.42 5.77 0.87
C GLN A 14 6.98 4.79 -0.21
N ILE A 15 6.78 5.30 -1.42
CA ILE A 15 6.47 4.49 -2.59
C ILE A 15 7.64 4.49 -3.56
N ARG A 16 7.88 3.35 -4.19
CA ARG A 16 8.82 3.21 -5.30
C ARG A 16 8.22 3.89 -6.54
N ARG A 17 8.85 4.95 -7.06
CA ARG A 17 8.29 5.75 -8.17
C ARG A 17 8.05 4.94 -9.43
N GLU A 18 8.87 3.93 -9.69
CA GLU A 18 8.68 2.99 -10.80
C GLU A 18 7.28 2.34 -10.83
N TYR A 19 6.61 2.12 -9.70
CA TYR A 19 5.22 1.61 -9.70
C TYR A 19 4.18 2.62 -10.20
N LEU A 20 4.51 3.91 -10.20
CA LEU A 20 3.64 4.98 -10.72
C LEU A 20 3.75 5.14 -12.24
N TYR A 21 4.84 4.63 -12.83
CA TYR A 21 5.17 4.74 -14.25
C TYR A 21 5.26 3.37 -14.94
N ASP A 22 4.40 2.42 -14.53
CA ASP A 22 4.32 1.07 -15.12
C ASP A 22 5.67 0.32 -15.19
N LEU A 23 6.55 0.56 -14.22
CA LEU A 23 7.91 0.01 -14.13
C LEU A 23 8.82 0.38 -15.31
N GLN A 24 8.52 1.46 -16.04
CA GLN A 24 9.32 1.89 -17.19
C GLN A 24 10.36 2.97 -16.86
N GLU A 25 10.07 3.80 -15.86
CA GLU A 25 10.89 4.96 -15.51
C GLU A 25 11.15 5.04 -14.00
N HIS A 26 12.16 5.82 -13.59
CA HIS A 26 12.46 6.15 -12.18
C HIS A 26 12.80 4.95 -11.28
N HIS A 27 13.61 4.02 -11.79
CA HIS A 27 14.10 2.89 -11.02
C HIS A 27 14.97 3.32 -9.83
N GLY A 28 14.61 2.84 -8.64
CA GLY A 28 15.32 3.15 -7.40
C GLY A 28 15.01 4.52 -6.80
N GLU A 29 14.10 5.30 -7.39
CA GLU A 29 13.60 6.53 -6.79
C GLU A 29 12.41 6.26 -5.88
N ALA A 30 12.28 7.08 -4.84
CA ALA A 30 11.21 6.99 -3.88
C ALA A 30 10.52 8.34 -3.67
N GLU A 31 9.25 8.29 -3.32
CA GLU A 31 8.42 9.46 -3.04
C GLU A 31 7.62 9.25 -1.76
N ASP A 32 7.47 10.29 -0.95
CA ASP A 32 6.68 10.25 0.29
C ASP A 32 5.18 10.22 -0.06
N VAL A 33 4.45 9.28 0.56
CA VAL A 33 3.01 9.09 0.34
C VAL A 33 2.27 8.77 1.63
N VAL A 34 0.97 9.04 1.62
CA VAL A 34 0.04 8.64 2.69
C VAL A 34 -0.90 7.58 2.16
N VAL A 35 -0.88 6.39 2.78
CA VAL A 35 -1.86 5.34 2.52
C VAL A 35 -3.07 5.55 3.40
N PHE A 36 -4.26 5.60 2.80
CA PHE A 36 -5.51 5.94 3.50
C PHE A 36 -6.61 4.88 3.34
N GLY A 37 -6.41 3.90 2.47
CA GLY A 37 -7.41 2.86 2.24
C GLY A 37 -6.83 1.58 1.68
N ILE A 38 -7.64 0.54 1.75
CA ILE A 38 -7.36 -0.78 1.16
C ILE A 38 -8.53 -1.23 0.29
N THR A 39 -8.23 -2.13 -0.65
CA THR A 39 -9.17 -2.87 -1.49
C THR A 39 -8.97 -4.37 -1.21
N SER A 40 -10.05 -5.08 -0.91
CA SER A 40 -10.05 -6.54 -0.74
C SER A 40 -10.81 -7.24 -1.85
N ILE A 41 -10.12 -7.89 -2.78
CA ILE A 41 -10.73 -8.66 -3.89
C ILE A 41 -10.49 -10.15 -3.63
N ALA A 42 -11.54 -10.95 -3.48
CA ALA A 42 -11.40 -12.38 -3.24
C ALA A 42 -10.46 -13.05 -4.26
N GLY A 43 -9.43 -13.75 -3.76
CA GLY A 43 -8.42 -14.43 -4.59
C GLY A 43 -7.29 -13.54 -5.13
N ARG A 44 -7.21 -12.27 -4.73
CA ARG A 44 -6.07 -11.38 -5.02
C ARG A 44 -5.39 -10.93 -3.73
N ALA A 45 -4.15 -10.45 -3.86
CA ALA A 45 -3.46 -9.71 -2.81
C ALA A 45 -4.25 -8.46 -2.40
N ILE A 46 -4.06 -8.01 -1.15
CA ILE A 46 -4.56 -6.74 -0.65
C ILE A 46 -3.91 -5.61 -1.44
N LEU A 47 -4.73 -4.69 -1.89
CA LEU A 47 -4.27 -3.53 -2.66
C LEU A 47 -4.52 -2.26 -1.87
N PHE A 48 -3.61 -1.30 -1.97
CA PHE A 48 -3.61 -0.10 -1.15
C PHE A 48 -3.97 1.14 -1.98
N HIS A 49 -4.49 2.15 -1.29
CA HIS A 49 -4.81 3.48 -1.82
C HIS A 49 -3.90 4.50 -1.17
N CYS A 50 -3.17 5.24 -1.99
CA CYS A 50 -2.22 6.23 -1.50
C CYS A 50 -2.43 7.59 -2.16
N MET A 51 -2.05 8.62 -1.44
CA MET A 51 -2.05 10.00 -1.88
C MET A 51 -0.61 10.54 -1.78
N LEU A 52 -0.11 11.11 -2.86
CA LEU A 52 1.17 11.80 -2.90
C LEU A 52 1.05 13.18 -2.24
N GLU A 53 2.19 13.78 -1.88
CA GLU A 53 2.22 15.14 -1.32
C GLU A 53 1.65 16.20 -2.27
N ASN A 54 1.71 15.95 -3.58
CA ASN A 54 1.11 16.80 -4.61
C ASN A 54 -0.42 16.65 -4.74
N GLY A 55 -1.05 15.76 -3.95
CA GLY A 55 -2.48 15.47 -3.97
C GLY A 55 -2.93 14.43 -5.01
N ALA A 56 -2.02 13.87 -5.81
CA ALA A 56 -2.34 12.79 -6.74
C ALA A 56 -2.72 11.52 -5.96
N CYS A 57 -3.87 10.93 -6.29
CA CYS A 57 -4.37 9.72 -5.65
C CYS A 57 -4.20 8.50 -6.56
N TYR A 58 -3.46 7.51 -6.09
CA TYR A 58 -3.30 6.22 -6.77
C TYR A 58 -4.09 5.14 -6.03
N TRP A 59 -4.74 4.31 -6.83
CA TRP A 59 -5.63 3.28 -6.33
C TRP A 59 -5.11 1.90 -6.72
N ARG A 60 -5.17 0.95 -5.78
CA ARG A 60 -4.97 -0.48 -5.99
C ARG A 60 -3.52 -0.86 -6.29
N LEU A 61 -2.59 -0.28 -5.54
CA LEU A 61 -1.18 -0.64 -5.63
C LEU A 61 -0.86 -1.83 -4.70
N PRO A 62 -0.01 -2.78 -5.11
CA PRO A 62 0.36 -3.91 -4.26
C PRO A 62 1.27 -3.47 -3.11
N ILE A 63 1.36 -4.29 -2.06
CA ILE A 63 2.23 -4.02 -0.89
C ILE A 63 3.71 -3.84 -1.28
N SER A 64 4.17 -4.52 -2.34
CA SER A 64 5.54 -4.44 -2.84
C SER A 64 5.95 -3.05 -3.37
N ALA A 65 4.98 -2.18 -3.64
CA ALA A 65 5.23 -0.80 -4.06
C ALA A 65 5.71 0.08 -2.90
N PHE A 66 5.38 -0.30 -1.66
CA PHE A 66 5.56 0.52 -0.47
C PHE A 66 6.72 0.02 0.39
N PHE A 67 7.36 0.94 1.10
CA PHE A 67 8.31 0.63 2.15
C PHE A 67 8.25 1.70 3.26
N GLN A 68 8.75 1.35 4.44
CA GLN A 68 8.62 2.20 5.62
C GLN A 68 9.53 3.43 5.53
N LYS A 69 9.00 4.61 5.91
CA LYS A 69 9.68 5.91 5.83
C LYS A 69 11.06 5.97 6.53
N SER A 70 11.30 5.10 7.51
CA SER A 70 12.56 5.06 8.25
C SER A 70 13.70 4.32 7.53
N HIS A 71 13.42 3.69 6.38
CA HIS A 71 14.40 2.88 5.67
C HIS A 71 14.80 3.53 4.35
N ASP A 72 16.10 3.51 4.04
CA ASP A 72 16.58 3.92 2.72
C ASP A 72 16.21 2.87 1.67
N ARG A 73 15.77 3.33 0.48
CA ARG A 73 15.44 2.44 -0.65
C ARG A 73 16.55 1.44 -0.98
N ALA A 74 17.81 1.84 -0.87
CA ALA A 74 18.98 0.99 -1.15
C ALA A 74 19.19 -0.16 -0.12
N LYS A 75 18.60 -0.06 1.07
CA LYS A 75 18.72 -1.05 2.15
C LYS A 75 17.53 -2.01 2.20
N VAL A 76 16.44 -1.71 1.50
CA VAL A 76 15.24 -2.54 1.47
C VAL A 76 15.36 -3.54 0.30
N PRO A 77 15.37 -4.85 0.56
CA PRO A 77 15.42 -5.85 -0.50
C PRO A 77 14.12 -5.85 -1.30
N ASP A 78 14.24 -6.05 -2.61
CA ASP A 78 13.10 -6.22 -3.49
C ASP A 78 12.53 -7.62 -3.31
N MET A 79 11.42 -7.69 -2.61
CA MET A 79 10.68 -8.93 -2.40
C MET A 79 9.43 -8.93 -3.28
N SER A 80 9.07 -10.12 -3.72
CA SER A 80 7.86 -10.31 -4.52
C SER A 80 6.60 -10.24 -3.66
N VAL A 81 5.45 -9.95 -4.27
CA VAL A 81 4.18 -9.78 -3.55
C VAL A 81 3.82 -11.02 -2.72
N HIS A 82 4.12 -12.22 -3.21
CA HIS A 82 3.78 -13.47 -2.50
C HIS A 82 4.64 -13.75 -1.27
N GLU A 83 5.82 -13.13 -1.19
CA GLU A 83 6.69 -13.21 0.00
C GLU A 83 6.26 -12.19 1.06
N LEU A 84 5.77 -11.02 0.62
CA LEU A 84 5.29 -9.95 1.50
C LEU A 84 3.87 -10.22 2.02
N GLU A 85 3.02 -10.83 1.20
CA GLU A 85 1.65 -11.19 1.53
C GLU A 85 1.44 -12.68 1.28
N LEU A 86 1.47 -13.45 2.37
CA LEU A 86 1.34 -14.91 2.34
C LEU A 86 -0.08 -15.37 1.95
N TRP A 87 -1.10 -14.53 2.15
CA TRP A 87 -2.50 -14.90 2.01
C TRP A 87 -3.24 -13.92 1.13
N ASN A 88 -3.93 -14.42 0.10
CA ASN A 88 -4.87 -13.61 -0.66
C ASN A 88 -6.09 -13.23 0.17
N CYS A 89 -6.76 -12.15 -0.22
CA CYS A 89 -8.03 -11.73 0.33
C CYS A 89 -9.07 -12.86 0.22
N PHE A 90 -9.78 -13.14 1.32
CA PHE A 90 -10.81 -14.19 1.39
C PHE A 90 -12.19 -13.71 0.92
N SER A 91 -12.46 -12.40 0.97
CA SER A 91 -13.78 -11.86 0.67
C SER A 91 -13.70 -10.45 0.09
N TYR A 92 -14.83 -9.99 -0.43
CA TYR A 92 -15.04 -8.61 -0.87
C TYR A 92 -15.47 -7.67 0.26
N HIS A 93 -15.45 -8.13 1.51
CA HIS A 93 -15.99 -7.42 2.67
C HIS A 93 -14.92 -7.32 3.76
N PRO A 94 -13.89 -6.47 3.58
CA PRO A 94 -12.91 -6.20 4.62
C PRO A 94 -13.56 -5.37 5.73
N SER A 95 -13.18 -5.63 6.98
CA SER A 95 -13.49 -4.78 8.12
C SER A 95 -12.20 -4.28 8.76
N VAL A 96 -12.15 -2.99 9.05
CA VAL A 96 -11.01 -2.33 9.69
C VAL A 96 -11.47 -1.84 11.05
N HIS A 97 -10.78 -2.28 12.10
CA HIS A 97 -11.10 -1.90 13.48
C HIS A 97 -9.87 -1.28 14.11
N CYS A 98 -10.02 -0.05 14.60
CA CYS A 98 -9.02 0.60 15.43
C CYS A 98 -9.43 0.38 16.88
N PHE A 99 -8.58 -0.27 17.66
CA PHE A 99 -8.80 -0.45 19.09
C PHE A 99 -8.11 0.70 19.80
N ASP A 100 -8.88 1.68 20.29
CA ASP A 100 -8.33 2.89 20.93
C ASP A 100 -7.32 2.57 22.04
N PHE A 101 -7.56 1.50 22.80
CA PHE A 101 -6.65 1.01 23.84
C PHE A 101 -5.24 0.65 23.33
N LEU A 102 -5.11 0.24 22.07
CA LEU A 102 -3.82 -0.16 21.45
C LEU A 102 -3.12 0.99 20.71
N VAL A 103 -3.79 2.13 20.55
CA VAL A 103 -3.25 3.27 19.77
C VAL A 103 -2.23 4.09 20.58
N GLY A 104 -2.19 3.92 21.90
CA GLY A 104 -1.24 4.58 22.80
C GLY A 104 -1.76 5.89 23.36
#